data_AF-A0A838VQV0-F1
#
_entry.id   AF-A0A838VQV0-F1
#
_cell.length_a   1.000
_cell.length_b   1.000
_cell.length_c   1.000
_cell.angle_alpha   90.00
_cell.angle_beta   90.00
_cell.angle_gamma   90.00
#
_symmetry.space_group_name_H-M   'P 1'
#
loop_
_entity.id
_entity.type
_entity.pdbx_description
1 polymer ?
#
loop_
_entity_poly.entity_id
_entity_poly.type
_entity_poly.pdbx_seq_one_letter_code
_entity_poly.pdbx_strand_id
1 'polypeptide(L)'
;MRKTRSVVINLGSGDLHQGFPRVVAQLWSADYFLPEQFVGSLPAAPELVELYDRWQSIYQHIWDDHLEANSRTVPMPSSNTRLECRSCTTEEDNELEIDATGITNVSIVGFEELCQKLHQNINNWLKSFEFLNIERQLRSTLDPTEALQVIVETDDESLRRLPWHRWDLFSDYPLAETSVSRLEYKRQPLKQPLVTRSQVRILVIQGLSQDIVEIDSLQGLEDLEVVYLIDPTNAELTTLLKHPQGWDIVFFNDCSGQSLANTISHGHKIGNGLTMEQLQSTLKAAMDNGLKV
;
A
#
# COMPACT_ATOMS: atom_id res chain seq x y z
N MET A 1 22.77 13.75 16.37
CA MET A 1 21.53 13.87 15.58
C MET A 1 21.80 13.25 14.22
N ARG A 2 21.05 12.22 13.81
CA ARG A 2 21.16 11.70 12.44
C ARG A 2 20.62 12.78 11.50
N LYS A 3 21.35 13.11 10.43
CA LYS A 3 20.84 14.00 9.40
C LYS A 3 19.75 13.23 8.63
N THR A 4 18.60 13.87 8.48
CA THR A 4 17.49 13.35 7.67
C THR A 4 17.38 14.24 6.44
N ARG A 5 17.32 13.61 5.27
CA ARG A 5 17.07 14.29 4.00
C ARG A 5 15.78 13.80 3.39
N SER A 6 15.15 14.66 2.60
CA SER A 6 13.93 14.31 1.88
C SER A 6 14.10 14.65 0.40
N VAL A 7 13.71 13.73 -0.47
CA VAL A 7 13.70 13.91 -1.91
C VAL A 7 12.27 13.85 -2.38
N VAL A 8 11.80 14.91 -3.05
CA VAL A 8 10.46 14.97 -3.64
C VAL A 8 10.61 14.86 -5.15
N ILE A 9 10.10 13.79 -5.76
CA ILE A 9 10.11 13.55 -7.19
C ILE A 9 8.71 13.82 -7.71
N ASN A 10 8.52 14.98 -8.31
CA ASN A 10 7.26 15.36 -8.94
C ASN A 10 7.26 14.94 -10.40
N LEU A 11 6.40 13.99 -10.75
CA LEU A 11 6.29 13.45 -12.10
C LEU A 11 5.49 14.36 -13.05
N GLY A 12 4.77 15.34 -12.50
CA GLY A 12 3.99 16.30 -13.28
C GLY A 12 2.81 15.67 -14.01
N SER A 13 2.49 16.24 -15.19
CA SER A 13 1.47 15.71 -16.08
C SER A 13 2.05 14.62 -16.99
N GLY A 14 1.38 13.48 -17.07
CA GLY A 14 1.77 12.37 -17.94
C GLY A 14 1.14 11.07 -17.47
N ASP A 15 1.38 10.01 -18.21
CA ASP A 15 0.99 8.64 -17.88
C ASP A 15 2.02 7.66 -18.44
N LEU A 16 1.88 6.37 -18.14
CA LEU A 16 2.81 5.34 -18.64
C LEU A 16 2.74 5.12 -20.16
N HIS A 17 1.71 5.60 -20.87
CA HIS A 17 1.59 5.49 -22.33
C HIS A 17 2.23 6.66 -23.07
N GLN A 18 2.16 7.87 -22.51
CA GLN A 18 2.68 9.11 -23.10
C GLN A 18 4.05 9.51 -22.54
N GLY A 19 4.40 8.98 -21.38
CA GLY A 19 5.58 9.40 -20.62
C GLY A 19 5.35 10.68 -19.83
N PHE A 20 6.42 11.15 -19.19
CA PHE A 20 6.44 12.32 -18.32
C PHE A 20 7.45 13.33 -18.89
N PRO A 21 7.00 14.32 -19.68
CA PRO A 21 7.89 15.25 -20.37
C PRO A 21 8.65 16.18 -19.42
N ARG A 22 8.21 16.30 -18.16
CA ARG A 22 8.89 17.12 -17.17
C ARG A 22 8.73 16.54 -15.77
N VAL A 23 9.80 15.91 -15.31
CA VAL A 23 9.97 15.42 -13.95
C VAL A 23 10.88 16.38 -13.19
N VAL A 24 10.48 16.75 -11.97
CA VAL A 24 11.24 17.65 -11.11
C VAL A 24 11.56 16.95 -9.81
N ALA A 25 12.85 16.77 -9.51
CA ALA A 25 13.30 16.26 -8.23
C ALA A 25 13.81 17.41 -7.35
N GLN A 26 13.33 17.49 -6.12
CA GLN A 26 13.74 18.47 -5.13
C GLN A 26 14.39 17.77 -3.94
N LEU A 27 15.65 18.10 -3.66
CA LEU A 27 16.39 17.60 -2.50
C LEU A 27 16.32 18.63 -1.37
N TRP A 28 15.73 18.22 -0.26
CA TRP A 28 15.56 18.99 0.96
C TRP A 28 16.55 18.52 2.02
N SER A 29 17.22 19.48 2.66
CA SER A 29 18.16 19.26 3.75
C SER A 29 17.88 20.26 4.88
N ALA A 30 18.09 19.83 6.13
CA ALA A 30 17.99 20.72 7.29
C ALA A 30 19.04 21.85 7.30
N ASP A 31 20.11 21.70 6.51
CA ASP A 31 21.22 22.67 6.45
C ASP A 31 20.87 23.92 5.61
N TYR A 32 19.82 23.87 4.78
CA TYR A 32 19.48 24.94 3.83
C TYR A 32 17.98 25.28 3.82
N PHE A 33 17.66 26.56 3.59
CA PHE A 33 16.26 27.03 3.51
C PHE A 33 15.58 26.71 2.18
N LEU A 34 16.35 26.51 1.11
CA LEU A 34 15.84 26.23 -0.24
C LEU A 34 16.32 24.86 -0.69
N PRO A 35 15.48 24.07 -1.37
CA PRO A 35 15.88 22.78 -1.90
C PRO A 35 16.79 22.95 -3.13
N GLU A 36 17.65 21.97 -3.35
CA GLU A 36 18.30 21.78 -4.64
C GLU A 36 17.27 21.16 -5.60
N GLN A 37 17.26 21.60 -6.86
CA GLN A 37 16.27 21.15 -7.83
C GLN A 37 16.93 20.63 -9.10
N PHE A 38 16.51 19.45 -9.52
CA PHE A 38 16.94 18.78 -10.74
C PHE A 38 15.73 18.53 -11.63
N VAL A 39 15.93 18.65 -12.94
CA VAL A 39 14.88 18.43 -13.94
C VAL A 39 15.33 17.34 -14.89
N GLY A 40 14.39 16.49 -15.28
CA GLY A 40 14.54 15.45 -16.29
C GLY A 40 13.19 15.13 -16.93
N SER A 41 13.12 14.03 -17.64
CA SER A 41 11.88 13.45 -18.15
C SER A 41 11.94 11.94 -18.03
N LEU A 42 10.79 11.29 -18.15
CA LEU A 42 10.69 9.84 -18.25
C LEU A 42 9.96 9.48 -19.55
N PRO A 43 10.45 8.52 -20.33
CA PRO A 43 9.78 8.11 -21.56
C PRO A 43 8.48 7.35 -21.25
N ALA A 44 7.67 7.12 -22.28
CA ALA A 44 6.56 6.18 -22.21
C ALA A 44 7.07 4.76 -21.88
N ALA A 45 6.34 4.06 -21.01
CA ALA A 45 6.59 2.68 -20.62
C ALA A 45 5.26 1.89 -20.53
N PRO A 46 4.53 1.72 -21.65
CA PRO A 46 3.25 1.00 -21.66
C PRO A 46 3.40 -0.46 -21.21
N GLU A 47 4.58 -1.07 -21.44
CA GLU A 47 4.92 -2.42 -20.98
C GLU A 47 4.80 -2.58 -19.46
N LEU A 48 5.03 -1.50 -18.68
CA LEU A 48 4.86 -1.54 -17.23
C LEU A 48 3.39 -1.71 -16.81
N VAL A 49 2.47 -1.12 -17.58
CA VAL A 49 1.03 -1.28 -17.35
C VAL A 49 0.64 -2.73 -17.57
N GLU A 50 1.02 -3.30 -18.72
CA GLU A 50 0.71 -4.69 -19.06
C GLU A 50 1.31 -5.69 -18.06
N LEU A 51 2.56 -5.47 -17.64
CA LEU A 51 3.21 -6.32 -16.64
C LEU A 51 2.53 -6.23 -15.27
N TYR A 52 2.12 -5.02 -14.86
CA TYR A 52 1.43 -4.83 -13.59
C TYR A 52 0.02 -5.43 -13.61
N ASP A 53 -0.75 -5.22 -14.69
CA ASP A 53 -2.09 -5.79 -14.84
C ASP A 53 -2.02 -7.32 -14.81
N ARG A 54 -1.06 -7.91 -15.53
CA ARG A 54 -0.84 -9.35 -15.50
C ARG A 54 -0.38 -9.84 -14.13
N TRP A 55 0.49 -9.09 -13.45
CA TRP A 55 0.89 -9.40 -12.06
C TRP A 55 -0.33 -9.45 -11.15
N GLN A 56 -1.20 -8.44 -11.24
CA GLN A 56 -2.39 -8.30 -10.43
C GLN A 56 -3.37 -9.44 -10.69
N SER A 57 -3.67 -9.77 -11.95
CA SER A 57 -4.56 -10.90 -12.28
C SER A 57 -4.04 -12.22 -11.73
N ILE A 58 -2.74 -12.49 -11.89
CA ILE A 58 -2.13 -13.71 -11.36
C ILE A 58 -2.19 -13.75 -9.83
N TYR A 59 -1.85 -12.64 -9.18
CA TYR A 59 -1.90 -12.54 -7.73
C TYR A 59 -3.31 -12.80 -7.19
N GLN A 60 -4.34 -12.24 -7.84
CA GLN A 60 -5.74 -12.50 -7.51
C GLN A 60 -6.11 -13.97 -7.67
N HIS A 61 -5.70 -14.63 -8.75
CA HIS A 61 -5.94 -16.07 -8.91
C HIS A 61 -5.25 -16.93 -7.85
N ILE A 62 -3.98 -16.66 -7.54
CA ILE A 62 -3.25 -17.36 -6.47
C ILE A 62 -3.96 -17.18 -5.12
N TRP A 63 -4.47 -15.97 -4.88
CA TRP A 63 -5.21 -15.63 -3.68
C TRP A 63 -6.53 -16.40 -3.59
N ASP A 64 -7.33 -16.39 -4.65
CA ASP A 64 -8.62 -17.07 -4.71
C ASP A 64 -8.46 -18.59 -4.53
N ASP A 65 -7.46 -19.20 -5.16
CA ASP A 65 -7.09 -20.60 -4.96
C ASP A 65 -6.74 -20.90 -3.49
N HIS A 66 -5.98 -20.00 -2.84
CA HIS A 66 -5.64 -20.12 -1.42
C HIS A 66 -6.88 -20.03 -0.52
N LEU A 67 -7.82 -19.13 -0.84
CA LEU A 67 -9.05 -18.93 -0.09
C LEU A 67 -9.99 -20.13 -0.23
N GLU A 68 -10.11 -20.71 -1.43
CA GLU A 68 -10.84 -21.96 -1.65
C GLU A 68 -10.22 -23.15 -0.91
N ALA A 69 -8.89 -23.28 -0.92
CA ALA A 69 -8.19 -24.35 -0.22
C ALA A 69 -8.38 -24.25 1.30
N ASN A 70 -8.34 -23.05 1.88
CA ASN A 70 -8.52 -22.83 3.31
C ASN A 70 -9.99 -22.89 3.76
N SER A 71 -10.94 -22.80 2.83
CA SER A 71 -12.37 -23.01 3.10
C SER A 71 -12.76 -24.49 3.20
N ARG A 72 -11.92 -25.41 2.70
CA ARG A 72 -12.17 -26.87 2.72
C ARG A 72 -11.77 -27.56 4.03
N THR A 73 -11.12 -26.87 4.96
CA THR A 73 -10.65 -27.42 6.24
C THR A 73 -11.65 -27.29 7.38
N VAL A 74 -12.84 -26.70 7.17
CA VAL A 74 -13.93 -26.73 8.15
C VAL A 74 -14.70 -28.06 8.01
N PRO A 75 -14.80 -28.90 9.06
CA PRO A 75 -15.67 -30.06 9.02
C PRO A 75 -17.12 -29.57 8.92
N MET A 76 -17.77 -29.82 7.78
CA MET A 76 -19.22 -29.64 7.66
C MET A 76 -19.90 -30.43 8.78
N PRO A 77 -20.75 -29.82 9.64
CA PRO A 77 -21.55 -30.58 10.57
C PRO A 77 -22.55 -31.41 9.76
N SER A 78 -22.34 -32.72 9.74
CA SER A 78 -23.28 -33.69 9.24
C SER A 78 -24.49 -33.71 10.15
N SER A 79 -25.60 -33.10 9.72
CA SER A 79 -26.97 -33.58 9.93
C SER A 79 -27.98 -32.64 9.29
N ASN A 80 -28.76 -33.20 8.37
CA ASN A 80 -30.02 -32.72 7.83
C ASN A 80 -30.75 -31.68 8.70
N THR A 81 -30.73 -30.41 8.31
CA THR A 81 -31.90 -29.54 8.51
C THR A 81 -32.06 -28.65 7.29
N ARG A 82 -33.04 -29.04 6.49
CA ARG A 82 -33.56 -28.32 5.33
C ARG A 82 -34.13 -26.99 5.81
N LEU A 83 -33.39 -25.90 5.65
CA LEU A 83 -33.94 -24.55 5.69
C LEU A 83 -33.87 -23.99 4.27
N GLU A 84 -35.04 -23.95 3.66
CA GLU A 84 -35.32 -23.36 2.38
C GLU A 84 -35.18 -21.83 2.48
N CYS A 85 -34.11 -21.27 1.93
CA CYS A 85 -34.12 -19.88 1.49
C CYS A 85 -34.56 -19.86 0.03
N ARG A 86 -35.87 -19.73 -0.15
CA ARG A 86 -36.55 -19.56 -1.43
C ARG A 86 -36.54 -18.07 -1.81
N SER A 87 -36.28 -17.84 -3.10
CA SER A 87 -36.47 -16.63 -3.93
C SER A 87 -35.57 -15.41 -3.68
N CYS A 88 -34.60 -15.23 -4.59
CA CYS A 88 -34.72 -14.22 -5.65
C CYS A 88 -34.19 -14.84 -6.95
N THR A 89 -35.11 -15.32 -7.80
CA THR A 89 -34.85 -15.66 -9.19
C THR A 89 -34.95 -14.38 -10.00
N THR A 90 -33.84 -13.93 -10.56
CA THR A 90 -33.82 -13.27 -11.86
C THR A 90 -32.83 -14.06 -12.70
N GLU A 91 -33.39 -14.89 -13.57
CA GLU A 91 -32.72 -15.46 -14.72
C GLU A 91 -32.38 -14.29 -15.65
N GLU A 92 -31.16 -13.79 -15.55
CA GLU A 92 -30.52 -13.06 -16.63
C GLU A 92 -29.15 -13.70 -16.83
N ASP A 93 -28.89 -14.04 -18.08
CA ASP A 93 -27.79 -14.87 -18.56
C ASP A 93 -26.45 -14.43 -17.98
N ASN A 94 -25.84 -15.27 -17.12
CA ASN A 94 -24.38 -15.35 -17.09
C ASN A 94 -23.96 -16.09 -18.36
N GLU A 95 -24.07 -15.41 -19.49
CA GLU A 95 -23.26 -15.71 -20.66
C GLU A 95 -21.82 -15.66 -20.17
N LEU A 96 -21.21 -16.84 -20.07
CA LEU A 96 -19.79 -16.99 -19.78
C LEU A 96 -19.04 -16.33 -20.94
N GLU A 97 -18.79 -15.04 -20.81
CA GLU A 97 -17.80 -14.34 -21.61
C GLU A 97 -16.44 -14.88 -21.15
N ILE A 98 -16.01 -15.96 -21.81
CA ILE A 98 -14.66 -16.48 -21.70
C ILE A 98 -13.78 -15.38 -22.28
N ASP A 99 -13.25 -14.51 -21.41
CA ASP A 99 -12.24 -13.56 -21.83
C ASP A 99 -11.09 -14.38 -22.44
N ALA A 100 -10.77 -14.09 -23.70
CA ALA A 100 -9.85 -14.88 -24.52
C ALA A 100 -8.39 -14.81 -24.03
N THR A 101 -8.16 -14.23 -22.86
CA THR A 101 -6.89 -14.16 -22.14
C THR A 101 -6.77 -15.22 -21.05
N GLY A 102 -7.63 -16.26 -21.09
CA GLY A 102 -7.64 -17.39 -20.16
C GLY A 102 -6.25 -17.91 -19.78
N ILE A 103 -5.78 -17.49 -18.60
CA ILE A 103 -4.53 -17.94 -18.01
C ILE A 103 -4.76 -19.38 -17.54
N THR A 104 -4.53 -20.32 -18.45
CA THR A 104 -4.54 -21.75 -18.18
C THR A 104 -3.17 -22.11 -17.59
N ASN A 105 -3.14 -22.51 -16.32
CA ASN A 105 -1.96 -22.89 -15.53
C ASN A 105 -1.00 -21.75 -15.18
N VAL A 106 -1.30 -20.98 -14.13
CA VAL A 106 -0.25 -20.20 -13.45
C VAL A 106 0.58 -21.16 -12.61
N SER A 107 1.84 -21.40 -12.99
CA SER A 107 2.81 -21.98 -12.07
C SER A 107 3.39 -20.88 -11.18
N ILE A 108 3.68 -21.19 -9.91
CA ILE A 108 4.39 -20.28 -8.98
C ILE A 108 5.71 -19.79 -9.61
N VAL A 109 6.36 -20.64 -10.40
CA VAL A 109 7.58 -20.31 -11.17
C VAL A 109 7.33 -19.18 -12.17
N GLY A 110 6.19 -19.19 -12.88
CA GLY A 110 5.82 -18.12 -13.81
C GLY A 110 5.51 -16.79 -13.12
N PHE A 111 5.03 -16.81 -11.87
CA PHE A 111 4.79 -15.60 -11.08
C PHE A 111 6.09 -14.95 -10.62
N GLU A 112 7.07 -15.74 -10.17
CA GLU A 112 8.38 -15.22 -9.76
C GLU A 112 9.12 -14.58 -10.95
N GLU A 113 9.12 -15.23 -12.12
CA GLU A 113 9.65 -14.65 -13.36
C GLU A 113 8.98 -13.32 -13.71
N LEU A 114 7.68 -13.20 -13.49
CA LEU A 114 6.92 -11.98 -13.76
C LEU A 114 7.27 -10.87 -12.76
N CYS A 115 7.44 -11.19 -11.48
CA CYS A 115 7.94 -10.24 -10.48
C CYS A 115 9.34 -9.73 -10.84
N GLN A 116 10.23 -10.62 -11.31
CA GLN A 116 11.56 -10.24 -11.77
C GLN A 116 11.50 -9.34 -13.01
N LYS A 117 10.65 -9.66 -13.99
CA LYS A 117 10.43 -8.82 -15.18
C LYS A 117 9.90 -7.44 -14.82
N LEU A 118 8.92 -7.35 -13.92
CA LEU A 118 8.37 -6.08 -13.46
C LEU A 118 9.46 -5.24 -12.77
N HIS A 119 10.23 -5.85 -11.87
CA HIS A 119 11.36 -5.18 -11.19
C HIS A 119 12.42 -4.68 -12.17
N GLN A 120 12.79 -5.48 -13.18
CA GLN A 120 13.75 -5.08 -14.21
C GLN A 120 13.22 -3.92 -15.05
N ASN A 121 11.96 -3.97 -15.48
CA ASN A 121 11.37 -2.92 -16.32
C ASN A 121 11.22 -1.59 -15.58
N ILE A 122 10.85 -1.60 -14.29
CA ILE A 122 10.79 -0.37 -13.48
C ILE A 122 12.18 0.27 -13.41
N ASN A 123 13.22 -0.53 -13.15
CA ASN A 123 14.58 -0.01 -13.08
C ASN A 123 15.13 0.42 -14.43
N ASN A 124 14.81 -0.28 -15.53
CA ASN A 124 15.19 0.15 -16.87
C ASN A 124 14.54 1.49 -17.24
N TRP A 125 13.27 1.67 -16.88
CA TRP A 125 12.54 2.91 -17.10
C TRP A 125 13.12 4.07 -16.29
N LEU A 126 13.43 3.85 -15.00
CA LEU A 126 14.08 4.85 -14.15
C LEU A 126 15.54 5.12 -14.54
N LYS A 127 16.23 4.18 -15.22
CA LYS A 127 17.57 4.37 -15.80
C LYS A 127 17.56 4.96 -17.20
N SER A 128 16.40 5.39 -17.71
CA SER A 128 16.32 6.06 -19.00
C SER A 128 17.23 7.28 -19.05
N PHE A 129 17.81 7.55 -20.23
CA PHE A 129 18.78 8.63 -20.42
C PHE A 129 18.26 9.99 -19.92
N GLU A 130 16.96 10.21 -20.06
CA GLU A 130 16.26 11.45 -19.70
C GLU A 130 16.13 11.67 -18.18
N PHE A 131 16.02 10.59 -17.40
CA PHE A 131 15.92 10.64 -15.93
C PHE A 131 17.27 10.51 -15.24
N LEU A 132 18.27 10.00 -15.97
CA LEU A 132 19.59 9.66 -15.45
C LEU A 132 20.32 10.85 -14.80
N ASN A 133 20.03 12.08 -15.25
CA ASN A 133 20.54 13.29 -14.59
C ASN A 133 20.07 13.38 -13.13
N ILE A 134 18.77 13.16 -12.86
CA ILE A 134 18.20 13.19 -11.51
C ILE A 134 18.88 12.11 -10.66
N GLU A 135 18.93 10.87 -11.16
CA GLU A 135 19.51 9.76 -10.42
C GLU A 135 20.99 10.02 -10.05
N ARG A 136 21.79 10.54 -10.99
CA ARG A 136 23.20 10.89 -10.74
C ARG A 136 23.35 11.96 -9.66
N GLN A 137 22.54 13.02 -9.72
CA GLN A 137 22.61 14.12 -8.75
C GLN A 137 22.20 13.67 -7.34
N LEU A 138 21.18 12.81 -7.24
CA LEU A 138 20.80 12.19 -5.97
C LEU A 138 21.95 11.34 -5.42
N ARG A 139 22.51 10.44 -6.24
CA ARG A 139 23.61 9.56 -5.83
C ARG A 139 24.92 10.29 -5.50
N SER A 140 25.19 11.46 -6.10
CA SER A 140 26.40 12.23 -5.80
C SER A 140 26.30 13.05 -4.52
N THR A 141 25.08 13.38 -4.11
CA THR A 141 24.82 14.31 -3.01
C THR A 141 24.48 13.59 -1.72
N LEU A 142 23.80 12.45 -1.82
CA LEU A 142 23.32 11.65 -0.68
C LEU A 142 24.42 10.76 -0.09
N ASP A 143 24.36 10.55 1.23
CA ASP A 143 25.23 9.63 1.97
C ASP A 143 24.49 8.29 2.23
N PRO A 144 25.06 7.12 1.90
CA PRO A 144 24.44 5.82 2.15
C PRO A 144 24.01 5.56 3.61
N THR A 145 24.62 6.26 4.57
CA THR A 145 24.37 6.09 6.01
C THR A 145 23.31 7.04 6.58
N GLU A 146 22.82 7.99 5.78
CA GLU A 146 21.82 8.96 6.22
C GLU A 146 20.38 8.43 6.08
N ALA A 147 19.47 8.95 6.91
CA ALA A 147 18.06 8.62 6.77
C ALA A 147 17.47 9.44 5.61
N LEU A 148 16.87 8.75 4.63
CA LEU A 148 16.37 9.36 3.40
C LEU A 148 14.88 9.09 3.25
N GLN A 149 14.08 10.12 3.01
CA GLN A 149 12.68 9.96 2.63
C GLN A 149 12.52 10.31 1.16
N VAL A 150 12.12 9.36 0.34
CA VAL A 150 11.78 9.58 -1.08
C VAL A 150 10.26 9.67 -1.21
N ILE A 151 9.78 10.80 -1.73
CA ILE A 151 8.36 11.07 -1.94
C ILE A 151 8.14 11.19 -3.44
N VAL A 152 7.34 10.29 -4.02
CA VAL A 152 6.94 10.36 -5.42
C VAL A 152 5.58 11.08 -5.50
N GLU A 153 5.52 12.21 -6.19
CA GLU A 153 4.28 12.96 -6.39
C GLU A 153 3.70 12.68 -7.78
N THR A 154 2.50 12.11 -7.82
CA THR A 154 1.78 11.78 -9.04
C THR A 154 0.27 11.70 -8.81
N ASP A 155 -0.50 12.20 -9.78
CA ASP A 155 -1.95 12.01 -9.82
C ASP A 155 -2.38 10.76 -10.62
N ASP A 156 -1.46 10.11 -11.33
CA ASP A 156 -1.70 8.87 -12.05
C ASP A 156 -1.89 7.69 -11.09
N GLU A 157 -2.99 6.94 -11.25
CA GLU A 157 -3.33 5.84 -10.33
C GLU A 157 -2.43 4.63 -10.50
N SER A 158 -2.04 4.32 -11.73
CA SER A 158 -1.19 3.18 -12.07
C SER A 158 0.20 3.35 -11.45
N LEU A 159 0.75 4.55 -11.51
CA LEU A 159 2.01 4.90 -10.86
C LEU A 159 1.94 4.78 -9.34
N ARG A 160 0.82 5.12 -8.70
CA ARG A 160 0.70 4.95 -7.24
C ARG A 160 0.80 3.49 -6.79
N ARG A 161 0.50 2.56 -7.70
CA ARG A 161 0.54 1.11 -7.44
C ARG A 161 1.88 0.47 -7.79
N LEU A 162 2.77 1.19 -8.46
CA LEU A 162 4.08 0.65 -8.77
C LEU A 162 4.87 0.38 -7.48
N PRO A 163 5.63 -0.72 -7.42
CA PRO A 163 6.45 -1.07 -6.27
C PRO A 163 7.71 -0.19 -6.23
N TRP A 164 7.57 1.09 -5.89
CA TRP A 164 8.67 2.07 -5.87
C TRP A 164 9.85 1.66 -4.99
N HIS A 165 9.59 0.91 -3.92
CA HIS A 165 10.63 0.34 -3.03
C HIS A 165 11.59 -0.62 -3.74
N ARG A 166 11.23 -1.08 -4.95
CA ARG A 166 12.05 -1.95 -5.81
C ARG A 166 12.99 -1.18 -6.73
N TRP A 167 13.04 0.14 -6.63
CA TRP A 167 14.04 0.95 -7.34
C TRP A 167 15.44 0.69 -6.77
N ASP A 168 16.42 0.46 -7.64
CA ASP A 168 17.82 0.20 -7.31
C ASP A 168 18.51 1.31 -6.50
N LEU A 169 17.89 2.48 -6.35
CA LEU A 169 18.35 3.46 -5.37
C LEU A 169 18.31 2.89 -3.95
N PHE A 170 17.23 2.18 -3.58
CA PHE A 170 17.03 1.73 -2.19
C PHE A 170 18.01 0.62 -1.76
N SER A 171 18.67 -0.07 -2.69
CA SER A 171 19.73 -1.02 -2.32
C SER A 171 20.99 -0.33 -1.80
N ASP A 172 21.26 0.89 -2.26
CA ASP A 172 22.44 1.66 -1.85
C ASP A 172 22.17 2.53 -0.61
N TYR A 173 20.90 2.80 -0.31
CA TYR A 173 20.46 3.59 0.84
C TYR A 173 19.53 2.74 1.73
N PRO A 174 20.07 1.90 2.63
CA PRO A 174 19.27 0.96 3.42
C PRO A 174 18.32 1.63 4.44
N LEU A 175 18.57 2.89 4.79
CA LEU A 175 17.70 3.70 5.65
C LEU A 175 16.73 4.58 4.85
N ALA A 176 16.62 4.34 3.54
CA ALA A 176 15.72 5.08 2.69
C ALA A 176 14.31 4.50 2.73
N GLU A 177 13.33 5.37 2.95
CA GLU A 177 11.91 5.05 2.91
C GLU A 177 11.27 5.67 1.68
N THR A 178 10.31 4.96 1.08
CA THR A 178 9.54 5.46 -0.06
C THR A 178 8.10 5.75 0.35
N SER A 179 7.55 6.81 -0.22
CA SER A 179 6.16 7.21 -0.04
C SER A 179 5.64 7.82 -1.33
N VAL A 180 4.32 7.77 -1.52
CA VAL A 180 3.66 8.33 -2.70
C VAL A 180 2.62 9.34 -2.27
N SER A 181 2.60 10.49 -2.93
CA SER A 181 1.67 11.59 -2.68
C SER A 181 0.98 12.03 -3.97
N ARG A 182 -0.16 12.71 -3.81
CA ARG A 182 -0.83 13.42 -4.91
C ARG A 182 -0.10 14.72 -5.23
N LEU A 183 -0.32 15.27 -6.43
CA LEU A 183 0.24 16.58 -6.79
C LEU A 183 -0.40 17.71 -5.97
N GLU A 184 -1.70 17.60 -5.70
CA GLU A 184 -2.41 18.52 -4.81
C GLU A 184 -2.58 17.91 -3.42
N TYR A 185 -1.93 18.51 -2.42
CA TYR A 185 -2.10 18.15 -1.01
C TYR A 185 -2.13 19.39 -0.13
N LYS A 186 -2.80 19.26 1.02
CA LYS A 186 -2.82 20.29 2.06
C LYS A 186 -2.23 19.72 3.32
N ARG A 187 -1.12 20.31 3.78
CA ARG A 187 -0.61 20.03 5.12
C ARG A 187 -1.62 20.57 6.12
N GLN A 188 -2.21 19.68 6.90
CA GLN A 188 -2.99 20.10 8.05
C GLN A 188 -2.01 20.34 9.20
N PRO A 189 -1.99 21.55 9.79
CA PRO A 189 -1.24 21.75 11.02
C PRO A 189 -1.81 20.77 12.05
N LEU A 190 -0.94 20.00 12.69
CA LEU A 190 -1.34 19.10 13.76
C LEU A 190 -2.08 19.95 14.82
N LYS A 191 -3.37 19.65 15.05
CA LYS A 191 -4.21 20.39 16.02
C LYS A 191 -3.69 20.27 17.44
N GLN A 192 -2.85 19.26 17.69
CA GLN A 192 -2.19 19.01 18.96
C GLN A 192 -0.70 18.80 18.67
N PRO A 193 0.22 19.31 19.50
CA PRO A 193 1.63 18.92 19.39
C PRO A 193 1.69 17.39 19.46
N LEU A 194 2.53 16.76 18.62
CA LEU A 194 2.77 15.31 18.67
C LEU A 194 2.99 14.96 20.13
N VAL A 195 2.08 14.19 20.73
CA VAL A 195 2.20 13.83 22.14
C VAL A 195 3.50 13.05 22.23
N THR A 196 4.54 13.64 22.83
CA THR A 196 5.77 12.94 23.16
C THR A 196 5.44 12.06 24.35
N ARG A 197 4.78 10.93 24.08
CA ARG A 197 4.57 9.89 25.08
C ARG A 197 5.93 9.22 25.33
N SER A 198 6.23 8.95 26.59
CA SER A 198 7.36 8.10 26.96
C SER A 198 7.18 6.66 26.47
N GLN A 199 5.94 6.25 26.22
CA GLN A 199 5.57 4.91 25.75
C GLN A 199 4.79 5.01 24.43
N VAL A 200 5.22 4.31 23.40
CA VAL A 200 4.58 4.26 22.08
C VAL A 200 3.38 3.31 22.14
N ARG A 201 2.18 3.79 21.79
CA ARG A 201 0.98 2.95 21.75
C ARG A 201 0.73 2.41 20.34
N ILE A 202 0.80 1.10 20.19
CA ILE A 202 0.53 0.39 18.93
C ILE A 202 -0.79 -0.37 19.05
N LEU A 203 -1.71 -0.12 18.11
CA LEU A 203 -2.92 -0.91 17.95
C LEU A 203 -2.71 -1.93 16.84
N VAL A 204 -2.87 -3.21 17.14
CA VAL A 204 -2.82 -4.30 16.16
C VAL A 204 -4.22 -4.84 15.96
N ILE A 205 -4.76 -4.72 14.75
CA ILE A 205 -6.07 -5.25 14.36
C ILE A 205 -5.84 -6.50 13.51
N GLN A 206 -6.28 -7.66 13.99
CA GLN A 206 -6.11 -8.95 13.34
C GLN A 206 -7.46 -9.50 12.87
N GLY A 207 -7.56 -9.80 11.58
CA GLY A 207 -8.71 -10.45 10.95
C GLY A 207 -8.72 -11.97 11.10
N LEU A 208 -9.77 -12.61 10.56
CA LEU A 208 -10.08 -14.05 10.71
C LEU A 208 -9.02 -15.02 10.17
N SER A 209 -8.02 -14.55 9.41
CA SER A 209 -6.96 -15.40 8.89
C SER A 209 -5.97 -15.78 9.99
N GLN A 210 -5.81 -17.09 10.19
CA GLN A 210 -4.97 -17.73 11.21
C GLN A 210 -3.46 -17.50 11.05
N ASP A 211 -3.03 -16.82 9.99
CA ASP A 211 -1.65 -16.40 9.81
C ASP A 211 -1.37 -15.20 10.74
N ILE A 212 -1.08 -15.56 11.99
CA ILE A 212 -0.49 -14.66 12.97
C ILE A 212 0.85 -14.23 12.37
N VAL A 213 0.93 -13.00 11.86
CA VAL A 213 2.22 -12.34 11.78
C VAL A 213 2.67 -12.23 13.24
N GLU A 214 3.67 -13.04 13.62
CA GLU A 214 4.30 -13.00 14.94
C GLU A 214 4.92 -11.62 15.15
N ILE A 215 4.10 -10.69 15.60
CA ILE A 215 4.53 -9.39 16.15
C ILE A 215 5.17 -9.61 17.54
N ASP A 216 5.42 -10.86 17.94
CA ASP A 216 6.18 -11.23 19.15
C ASP A 216 7.56 -10.56 19.20
N SER A 217 8.11 -10.19 18.04
CA SER A 217 9.33 -9.38 17.91
C SER A 217 9.23 -7.96 18.53
N LEU A 218 8.03 -7.41 18.71
CA LEU A 218 7.81 -6.08 19.27
C LEU A 218 7.67 -6.07 20.81
N GLN A 219 7.43 -7.21 21.45
CA GLN A 219 7.29 -7.30 22.91
C GLN A 219 8.61 -7.07 23.68
N GLY A 220 9.74 -7.01 22.98
CA GLY A 220 11.07 -6.76 23.56
C GLY A 220 11.45 -5.29 23.76
N LEU A 221 10.58 -4.34 23.44
CA LEU A 221 10.83 -2.90 23.59
C LEU A 221 10.24 -2.39 24.91
N GLU A 222 11.08 -1.91 25.82
CA GLU A 222 10.71 -1.50 27.20
C GLU A 222 9.72 -0.31 27.26
N ASP A 223 9.49 0.38 26.15
CA ASP A 223 8.63 1.57 26.02
C ASP A 223 7.45 1.37 25.04
N LEU A 224 6.91 0.16 24.93
CA LEU A 224 5.82 -0.17 24.01
C LEU A 224 4.54 -0.61 24.72
N GLU A 225 3.39 -0.05 24.35
CA GLU A 225 2.07 -0.58 24.70
C GLU A 225 1.42 -1.14 23.44
N VAL A 226 1.38 -2.47 23.31
CA VAL A 226 0.74 -3.15 22.18
C VAL A 226 -0.63 -3.66 22.60
N VAL A 227 -1.69 -3.23 21.92
CA VAL A 227 -3.04 -3.74 22.12
C VAL A 227 -3.45 -4.54 20.89
N TYR A 228 -3.75 -5.82 21.09
CA TYR A 228 -4.24 -6.71 20.04
C TYR A 228 -5.76 -6.74 20.04
N LEU A 229 -6.35 -6.57 18.86
CA LEU A 229 -7.75 -6.78 18.57
C LEU A 229 -7.87 -7.97 17.62
N ILE A 230 -8.39 -9.08 18.13
CA ILE A 230 -8.66 -10.28 17.33
C ILE A 230 -10.15 -10.25 16.98
N ASP A 231 -10.46 -10.21 15.69
CA ASP A 231 -11.85 -10.16 15.16
C ASP A 231 -12.74 -9.08 15.83
N PRO A 232 -12.36 -7.78 15.76
CA PRO A 232 -13.11 -6.74 16.43
C PRO A 232 -14.47 -6.48 15.78
N THR A 233 -15.48 -6.21 16.60
CA THR A 233 -16.75 -5.68 16.10
C THR A 233 -16.56 -4.23 15.60
N ASN A 234 -17.28 -3.80 14.56
CA ASN A 234 -17.19 -2.43 14.02
C ASN A 234 -17.31 -1.32 15.09
N ALA A 235 -18.16 -1.54 16.09
CA ALA A 235 -18.35 -0.62 17.21
C ALA A 235 -17.13 -0.56 18.14
N GLU A 236 -16.47 -1.69 18.38
CA GLU A 236 -15.25 -1.77 19.20
C GLU A 236 -14.09 -1.08 18.47
N LEU A 237 -13.90 -1.38 17.19
CA LEU A 237 -12.88 -0.77 16.35
C LEU A 237 -13.05 0.76 16.28
N THR A 238 -14.28 1.24 16.10
CA THR A 238 -14.57 2.68 16.06
C THR A 238 -14.31 3.37 17.40
N THR A 239 -14.72 2.74 18.51
CA THR A 239 -14.52 3.28 19.85
C THR A 239 -13.04 3.34 20.19
N LEU A 240 -12.30 2.31 19.81
CA LEU A 240 -10.91 2.14 20.16
C LEU A 240 -10.00 3.02 19.30
N LEU A 241 -10.24 3.16 18.00
CA LEU A 241 -9.54 4.14 17.16
C LEU A 241 -9.78 5.59 17.61
N LYS A 242 -10.96 5.88 18.18
CA LYS A 242 -11.31 7.19 18.76
C LYS A 242 -10.92 7.35 20.23
N HIS A 243 -10.12 6.44 20.78
CA HIS A 243 -9.75 6.47 22.20
C HIS A 243 -9.08 7.81 22.55
N PRO A 244 -9.47 8.47 23.66
CA PRO A 244 -8.98 9.81 24.00
C PRO A 244 -7.48 9.86 24.28
N GLN A 245 -6.88 8.71 24.64
CA GLN A 245 -5.42 8.61 24.76
C GLN A 245 -4.70 8.55 23.42
N GLY A 246 -5.39 8.42 22.28
CA GLY A 246 -4.80 8.30 20.96
C GLY A 246 -3.96 7.03 20.74
N TRP A 247 -3.54 6.81 19.49
CA TRP A 247 -2.63 5.75 19.07
C TRP A 247 -1.46 6.40 18.35
N ASP A 248 -0.27 5.82 18.45
CA ASP A 248 0.91 6.31 17.73
C ASP A 248 1.10 5.57 16.41
N ILE A 249 0.79 4.26 16.40
CA ILE A 249 0.84 3.39 15.22
C ILE A 249 -0.40 2.49 15.22
N VAL A 250 -0.99 2.27 14.05
CA VAL A 250 -2.05 1.27 13.85
C VAL A 250 -1.59 0.27 12.80
N PHE A 251 -1.63 -1.01 13.14
CA PHE A 251 -1.30 -2.13 12.28
C PHE A 251 -2.59 -2.88 11.94
N PHE A 252 -2.85 -3.12 10.64
CA PHE A 252 -3.95 -3.94 10.17
C PHE A 252 -3.38 -5.23 9.58
N ASN A 253 -3.63 -6.35 10.23
CA ASN A 253 -3.36 -7.71 9.76
C ASN A 253 -4.69 -8.39 9.41
N ASP A 254 -5.36 -7.91 8.37
CA ASP A 254 -6.57 -8.53 7.88
C ASP A 254 -6.38 -8.92 6.41
N CYS A 255 -6.27 -10.22 6.18
CA CYS A 255 -6.32 -10.84 4.86
C CYS A 255 -7.76 -11.07 4.39
N SER A 256 -8.80 -10.48 5.00
CA SER A 256 -10.16 -10.59 4.48
C SER A 256 -10.26 -9.90 3.12
N GLY A 257 -10.17 -10.73 2.08
CA GLY A 257 -10.25 -10.34 0.69
C GLY A 257 -11.52 -9.54 0.42
N GLN A 258 -11.33 -8.33 -0.05
CA GLN A 258 -12.08 -7.78 -1.18
C GLN A 258 -11.43 -6.47 -1.64
N SER A 259 -10.69 -6.61 -2.75
CA SER A 259 -10.22 -5.58 -3.67
C SER A 259 -10.06 -4.15 -3.13
N LEU A 260 -8.82 -3.78 -2.76
CA LEU A 260 -8.41 -2.37 -2.75
C LEU A 260 -8.07 -1.85 -4.17
N ALA A 261 -8.19 -2.72 -5.19
CA ALA A 261 -7.86 -2.39 -6.56
C ALA A 261 -9.14 -2.21 -7.38
N ASN A 262 -9.52 -0.95 -7.56
CA ASN A 262 -10.38 -0.47 -8.65
C ASN A 262 -11.91 -0.51 -8.57
N THR A 263 -12.55 -0.71 -7.41
CA THR A 263 -13.99 -0.46 -7.37
C THR A 263 -14.45 0.29 -6.13
N ILE A 264 -14.68 1.59 -6.33
CA ILE A 264 -15.68 2.37 -5.59
C ILE A 264 -17.06 1.80 -5.99
N SER A 265 -17.33 0.56 -5.59
CA SER A 265 -18.65 -0.02 -5.60
C SER A 265 -19.26 0.24 -4.23
N HIS A 266 -20.27 1.09 -4.22
CA HIS A 266 -21.20 1.32 -3.14
C HIS A 266 -21.43 0.05 -2.29
N GLY A 267 -20.86 0.00 -1.08
CA GLY A 267 -21.20 -1.01 -0.06
C GLY A 267 -20.26 -2.20 0.12
N HIS A 268 -18.95 -2.07 -0.13
CA HIS A 268 -17.99 -3.15 0.16
C HIS A 268 -17.53 -3.16 1.63
N LYS A 269 -17.54 -4.35 2.26
CA LYS A 269 -17.31 -4.59 3.69
C LYS A 269 -15.90 -5.15 3.91
N ILE A 270 -15.10 -4.50 4.74
CA ILE A 270 -13.86 -5.05 5.30
C ILE A 270 -14.24 -5.86 6.54
N GLY A 271 -13.87 -7.15 6.61
CA GLY A 271 -14.31 -8.07 7.65
C GLY A 271 -15.84 -8.08 7.85
N ASN A 272 -16.28 -8.25 9.10
CA ASN A 272 -17.69 -8.26 9.54
C ASN A 272 -18.42 -6.90 9.41
N GLY A 273 -18.17 -6.11 8.36
CA GLY A 273 -19.09 -5.06 7.91
C GLY A 273 -18.60 -3.62 7.91
N LEU A 274 -17.30 -3.34 8.01
CA LEU A 274 -16.80 -1.96 7.94
C LEU A 274 -16.88 -1.41 6.51
N THR A 275 -17.61 -0.32 6.32
CA THR A 275 -17.58 0.43 5.07
C THR A 275 -16.38 1.36 5.03
N MET A 276 -15.82 1.60 3.84
CA MET A 276 -14.68 2.50 3.65
C MET A 276 -14.94 3.92 4.21
N GLU A 277 -16.17 4.42 4.11
CA GLU A 277 -16.58 5.72 4.67
C GLU A 277 -16.50 5.75 6.21
N GLN A 278 -16.91 4.67 6.86
CA GLN A 278 -16.81 4.53 8.31
C GLN A 278 -15.36 4.44 8.76
N LEU A 279 -14.52 3.70 8.03
CA LEU A 279 -13.09 3.64 8.30
C LEU A 279 -12.43 5.01 8.12
N GLN A 280 -12.70 5.70 7.01
CA GLN A 280 -12.13 7.01 6.71
C GLN A 280 -12.53 8.05 7.76
N SER A 281 -13.80 8.09 8.17
CA SER A 281 -14.26 9.00 9.21
C SER A 281 -13.64 8.70 10.58
N THR A 282 -13.41 7.42 10.87
CA THR A 282 -12.79 6.97 12.12
C THR A 282 -11.29 7.27 12.16
N LEU A 283 -10.57 7.02 11.05
CA LEU A 283 -9.16 7.38 10.91
C LEU A 283 -8.95 8.89 10.97
N LYS A 284 -9.83 9.69 10.36
CA LYS A 284 -9.77 11.15 10.46
C LYS A 284 -9.88 11.62 11.92
N ALA A 285 -10.77 11.01 12.70
CA ALA A 285 -10.88 11.29 14.13
C ALA A 285 -9.65 10.81 14.92
N ALA A 286 -9.05 9.68 14.55
CA ALA A 286 -7.81 9.19 15.15
C ALA A 286 -6.61 10.10 14.86
N MET A 287 -6.49 10.61 13.62
CA MET A 287 -5.49 11.61 13.23
C MET A 287 -5.63 12.90 14.04
N ASP A 288 -6.87 13.38 14.26
CA ASP A 288 -7.14 14.53 15.13
C ASP A 288 -6.71 14.29 16.60
N ASN A 289 -6.62 13.04 17.02
CA ASN A 289 -6.17 12.60 18.35
C ASN A 289 -4.67 12.20 18.42
N GLY A 290 -3.91 12.47 17.35
CA GLY A 290 -2.45 12.30 17.34
C GLY A 290 -1.93 11.02 16.69
N LEU A 291 -2.78 10.29 15.94
CA LEU A 291 -2.31 9.20 15.08
C LEU A 291 -1.30 9.72 14.06
N LYS A 292 -0.12 9.10 14.05
CA LYS A 292 0.90 9.35 13.02
C LYS A 292 0.62 8.41 11.85
N VAL A 293 0.55 8.97 10.65
CA VAL A 293 0.36 8.26 9.38
C VAL A 293 1.56 8.55 8.50
#